data_AF-S7SSK0-F1
#
_entry.id   AF-S7SSK0-F1
#
_cell.length_a   1.000
_cell.length_b   1.000
_cell.length_c   1.000
_cell.angle_alpha   90.00
_cell.angle_beta   90.00
_cell.angle_gamma   90.00
#
_symmetry.space_group_name_H-M   'P 1'
#
loop_
_entity.id
_entity.type
_entity.pdbx_description
1 polymer ?
#
loop_
_entity_poly.entity_id
_entity_poly.type
_entity_poly.pdbx_seq_one_letter_code
_entity_poly.pdbx_strand_id
1 'polypeptide(L)'
;MWKAGMMDGGSWELFFRYNAAIFALNLLPIWPLDGGKLLFLLLSYRRPFSEAHRNTVAISAAVLAVGVVLLFVLAPRQLDLWAIAAFLAHALWQEQKQHPYVVMRFLLERYYGNKGGYTKLRTITAPADERISAVLQRFYRGQKHAIIVVRDGRERATLDENELLHAFFAEKQADAPLGALIY
;
A
#
# COMPACT_ATOMS: atom_id res chain seq x y z
N MET A 1 -19.17 30.70 -16.04
CA MET A 1 -17.83 31.16 -16.46
C MET A 1 -17.73 31.34 -17.97
N TRP A 2 -18.16 30.40 -18.84
CA TRP A 2 -18.29 30.66 -20.30
C TRP A 2 -19.34 31.73 -20.63
N LYS A 3 -20.51 31.69 -19.96
CA LYS A 3 -21.57 32.71 -20.09
C LYS A 3 -21.24 34.09 -19.49
N ALA A 4 -20.09 34.24 -18.83
CA ALA A 4 -19.73 35.46 -18.10
C ALA A 4 -18.76 36.38 -18.88
N GLY A 5 -18.40 36.05 -20.13
CA GLY A 5 -17.57 36.90 -20.99
C GLY A 5 -16.11 37.06 -20.56
N MET A 6 -15.63 36.31 -19.57
CA MET A 6 -14.28 36.47 -19.00
C MET A 6 -13.18 35.66 -19.71
N MET A 7 -13.53 34.74 -20.62
CA MET A 7 -12.55 33.91 -21.34
C MET A 7 -12.93 33.78 -22.81
N ASP A 8 -11.99 34.10 -23.70
CA ASP A 8 -12.09 33.81 -25.13
C ASP A 8 -12.15 32.29 -25.39
N GLY A 9 -12.75 31.89 -26.52
CA GLY A 9 -12.99 30.49 -26.83
C GLY A 9 -11.71 29.64 -26.86
N GLY A 10 -10.62 30.21 -27.36
CA GLY A 10 -9.30 29.55 -27.38
C GLY A 10 -8.70 29.34 -25.99
N SER A 11 -8.92 30.28 -25.06
CA SER A 11 -8.41 30.19 -23.67
C SER A 11 -9.09 29.08 -22.88
N TRP A 12 -10.39 28.84 -23.11
CA TRP A 12 -11.11 27.73 -22.50
C TRP A 12 -10.65 26.38 -23.01
N GLU A 13 -10.43 26.24 -24.32
CA GLU A 13 -9.96 24.99 -24.91
C GLU A 13 -8.56 24.63 -24.40
N LEU A 14 -7.67 25.62 -24.30
CA LEU A 14 -6.34 25.45 -23.74
C LEU A 14 -6.40 25.04 -22.26
N PHE A 15 -7.24 25.71 -21.46
CA PHE A 15 -7.48 25.36 -20.06
C PHE A 15 -7.96 23.91 -19.92
N PHE A 16 -8.95 23.50 -20.72
CA PHE A 16 -9.50 22.16 -20.68
C PHE A 16 -8.44 21.11 -21.04
N ARG A 17 -7.65 21.34 -22.10
CA ARG A 17 -6.57 20.44 -22.53
C ARG A 17 -5.53 20.22 -21.43
N TYR A 18 -5.10 21.28 -20.73
CA TYR A 18 -4.14 21.13 -19.62
C TYR A 18 -4.72 20.39 -18.42
N ASN A 19 -5.95 20.71 -18.00
CA ASN A 19 -6.59 20.00 -16.88
C ASN A 19 -6.83 18.52 -17.21
N ALA A 20 -7.24 18.21 -18.45
CA ALA A 20 -7.40 16.84 -18.91
C ALA A 20 -6.07 16.07 -18.90
N ALA A 21 -4.96 16.70 -19.31
CA ALA A 21 -3.63 16.11 -19.24
C ALA A 21 -3.18 15.85 -17.79
N ILE A 22 -3.38 16.82 -16.88
CA ILE A 22 -3.05 16.67 -15.44
C ILE A 22 -3.91 15.58 -14.80
N PHE A 23 -5.19 15.50 -15.14
CA PHE A 23 -6.10 14.47 -14.67
C PHE A 23 -5.66 13.08 -15.14
N ALA A 24 -5.35 12.93 -16.43
CA ALA A 24 -4.86 11.67 -17.00
C ALA A 24 -3.56 11.21 -16.33
N LEU A 25 -2.63 12.14 -16.09
CA LEU A 25 -1.39 11.83 -15.39
C LEU A 25 -1.64 11.40 -13.94
N ASN A 26 -2.51 12.10 -13.19
CA ASN A 26 -2.84 11.71 -11.82
C ASN A 26 -3.59 10.38 -11.72
N LEU A 27 -4.29 9.95 -12.76
CA LEU A 27 -4.98 8.67 -12.78
C LEU A 27 -4.05 7.48 -13.10
N LEU A 28 -2.81 7.75 -13.51
CA LEU A 28 -1.84 6.68 -13.74
C LEU A 28 -1.60 5.87 -12.45
N PRO A 29 -1.52 4.53 -12.53
CA PRO A 29 -1.30 3.65 -11.40
C PRO A 29 0.18 3.68 -10.95
N ILE A 30 0.71 4.87 -10.71
CA ILE A 30 2.09 5.12 -10.30
C ILE A 30 2.06 5.81 -8.93
N TRP A 31 2.63 5.19 -7.91
CA TRP A 31 2.86 5.87 -6.63
C TRP A 31 3.94 6.96 -6.81
N PRO A 32 3.76 8.20 -6.33
CA PRO A 32 2.79 8.69 -5.34
C PRO A 32 1.53 9.37 -5.91
N LEU A 33 1.27 9.25 -7.22
CA LEU A 33 0.09 9.83 -7.87
C LEU A 33 -1.19 9.22 -7.31
N ASP A 34 -2.31 9.93 -7.49
CA ASP A 34 -3.58 9.52 -6.92
C ASP A 34 -4.08 8.16 -7.47
N GLY A 35 -3.78 7.84 -8.73
CA GLY A 35 -4.04 6.53 -9.32
C GLY A 35 -3.26 5.40 -8.64
N GLY A 36 -2.02 5.65 -8.21
CA GLY A 36 -1.23 4.72 -7.40
C GLY A 36 -1.86 4.47 -6.02
N LYS A 37 -2.38 5.52 -5.38
CA LYS A 37 -3.12 5.41 -4.10
C LYS A 37 -4.43 4.63 -4.27
N LEU A 38 -5.17 4.90 -5.34
CA LEU A 38 -6.39 4.17 -5.68
C LEU A 38 -6.10 2.68 -5.93
N LEU A 39 -5.05 2.37 -6.68
CA LEU A 39 -4.57 1.00 -6.88
C LEU A 39 -4.24 0.32 -5.54
N PHE A 40 -3.50 1.02 -4.67
CA PHE A 40 -3.17 0.51 -3.35
C PHE A 40 -4.41 0.21 -2.49
N LEU A 41 -5.38 1.11 -2.47
CA LEU A 41 -6.64 0.89 -1.76
C LEU A 41 -7.36 -0.36 -2.29
N LEU A 42 -7.46 -0.49 -3.62
CA LEU A 42 -8.09 -1.64 -4.26
C LEU A 42 -7.38 -2.96 -3.93
N LEU A 43 -6.05 -2.97 -3.95
CA LEU A 43 -5.24 -4.13 -3.58
C LEU A 43 -5.35 -4.45 -2.10
N SER A 44 -5.35 -3.44 -1.22
CA SER A 44 -5.45 -3.61 0.24
C SER A 44 -6.77 -4.22 0.70
N TYR A 45 -7.82 -4.14 -0.13
CA TYR A 45 -9.08 -4.80 0.12
C TYR A 45 -9.02 -6.32 -0.14
N ARG A 46 -8.22 -6.75 -1.12
CA ARG A 46 -8.15 -8.17 -1.56
C ARG A 46 -6.93 -8.92 -1.03
N ARG A 47 -5.84 -8.22 -0.73
CA ARG A 47 -4.55 -8.78 -0.33
C ARG A 47 -4.13 -8.24 1.05
N PRO A 48 -3.25 -8.96 1.77
CA PRO A 48 -2.66 -8.46 3.01
C PRO A 48 -2.01 -7.09 2.78
N PHE A 49 -2.03 -6.23 3.80
CA PHE A 49 -1.58 -4.84 3.68
C PHE A 49 -0.13 -4.73 3.18
N SER A 50 0.77 -5.56 3.73
CA SER A 50 2.18 -5.61 3.33
C SER A 50 2.38 -6.01 1.86
N GLU A 51 1.66 -7.05 1.42
CA GLU A 51 1.69 -7.53 0.02
C GLU A 51 1.06 -6.51 -0.93
N ALA A 52 -0.08 -5.93 -0.55
CA ALA A 52 -0.76 -4.92 -1.34
C ALA A 52 0.16 -3.73 -1.62
N HIS A 53 0.87 -3.25 -0.60
CA HIS A 53 1.83 -2.16 -0.75
C HIS A 53 2.98 -2.53 -1.69
N ARG A 54 3.59 -3.71 -1.50
CA ARG A 54 4.68 -4.20 -2.37
C ARG A 54 4.23 -4.35 -3.83
N ASN A 55 3.03 -4.86 -4.04
CA ASN A 55 2.46 -5.02 -5.37
C ASN A 55 2.15 -3.67 -6.03
N THR A 56 1.64 -2.68 -5.29
CA THR A 56 1.44 -1.32 -5.82
C THR A 56 2.76 -0.72 -6.30
N VAL A 57 3.83 -0.81 -5.50
CA VAL A 57 5.15 -0.29 -5.87
C VAL A 57 5.68 -1.03 -7.11
N ALA A 58 5.55 -2.35 -7.16
CA ALA A 58 5.99 -3.15 -8.31
C ALA A 58 5.23 -2.82 -9.60
N ILE A 59 3.90 -2.68 -9.53
CA ILE A 59 3.06 -2.27 -10.67
C ILE A 59 3.44 -0.85 -11.10
N SER A 60 3.63 0.06 -10.15
CA SER A 60 4.03 1.45 -10.43
C SER A 60 5.38 1.50 -11.14
N ALA A 61 6.36 0.68 -10.71
CA ALA A 61 7.67 0.59 -11.34
C ALA A 61 7.59 0.02 -12.76
N ALA A 62 6.77 -1.01 -12.98
CA ALA A 62 6.55 -1.57 -14.32
C ALA A 62 5.89 -0.55 -15.27
N VAL A 63 4.87 0.15 -14.80
CA VAL A 63 4.17 1.19 -15.57
C VAL A 63 5.10 2.36 -15.87
N LEU A 64 5.91 2.80 -14.90
CA LEU A 64 6.91 3.83 -15.12
C LEU A 64 7.97 3.40 -16.14
N ALA A 65 8.45 2.16 -16.07
CA ALA A 65 9.43 1.63 -17.02
C ALA A 65 8.88 1.64 -18.46
N VAL A 66 7.63 1.20 -18.66
CA VAL A 66 6.96 1.28 -19.97
C VAL A 66 6.79 2.74 -20.41
N GLY A 67 6.42 3.64 -19.48
CA GLY A 67 6.29 5.07 -19.74
C GLY A 67 7.62 5.72 -20.18
N VAL A 68 8.74 5.34 -19.57
CA VAL A 68 10.07 5.82 -19.93
C VAL A 68 10.49 5.33 -21.31
N VAL A 69 10.22 4.06 -21.64
CA VAL A 69 10.48 3.52 -22.99
C VAL A 69 9.65 4.28 -24.03
N LEU A 70 8.37 4.52 -23.75
CA LEU A 70 7.48 5.27 -24.63
C LEU A 70 7.96 6.72 -24.81
N LEU A 71 8.38 7.38 -23.73
CA LEU A 71 8.94 8.72 -23.74
C LEU A 71 10.20 8.79 -24.62
N PHE A 72 11.09 7.81 -24.49
CA PHE A 72 12.31 7.73 -25.29
C PHE A 72 12.02 7.58 -26.79
N VAL A 73 10.99 6.82 -27.17
CA VAL A 73 10.63 6.57 -28.58
C VAL A 73 9.83 7.72 -29.19
N LEU A 74 8.83 8.24 -28.48
CA LEU A 74 7.89 9.22 -29.04
C LEU A 74 8.30 10.68 -28.84
N ALA A 75 8.95 11.00 -27.73
CA ALA A 75 9.23 12.39 -27.36
C ALA A 75 10.58 12.57 -26.63
N PRO A 76 11.71 12.11 -27.21
CA PRO A 76 13.01 12.14 -26.54
C PRO A 76 13.50 13.55 -26.20
N ARG A 77 13.04 14.58 -26.92
CA ARG A 77 13.45 15.98 -26.73
C ARG A 77 12.66 16.74 -25.65
N GLN A 78 11.60 16.14 -25.09
CA GLN A 78 10.78 16.79 -24.06
C GLN A 78 11.42 16.63 -22.67
N LEU A 79 12.31 17.56 -22.32
CA LEU A 79 13.04 17.54 -21.05
C LEU A 79 12.12 17.61 -19.82
N ASP A 80 10.98 18.29 -19.92
CA ASP A 80 10.01 18.40 -18.83
C ASP A 80 9.46 17.02 -18.42
N LEU A 81 9.17 16.15 -19.40
CA LEU A 81 8.69 14.79 -19.13
C LEU A 81 9.80 13.90 -18.55
N TRP A 82 11.05 14.10 -18.96
CA TRP A 82 12.20 13.42 -18.35
C TRP A 82 12.39 13.81 -16.88
N ALA A 83 12.22 15.09 -16.55
CA ALA A 83 12.27 15.56 -15.17
C ALA A 83 11.16 14.92 -14.31
N ILE A 84 9.93 14.84 -14.84
CA ILE A 84 8.80 14.16 -14.17
C ILE A 84 9.10 12.66 -13.99
N ALA A 85 9.59 11.98 -15.03
CA ALA A 85 9.91 10.56 -14.95
C ALA A 85 11.02 10.27 -13.93
N ALA A 86 12.06 11.11 -13.87
CA ALA A 86 13.14 10.99 -12.89
C ALA A 86 12.63 11.23 -11.46
N PHE A 87 11.77 12.23 -11.26
CA PHE A 87 11.11 12.49 -9.98
C PHE A 87 10.27 11.29 -9.52
N LEU A 88 9.45 10.72 -10.41
CA LEU A 88 8.63 9.54 -10.11
C LEU A 88 9.49 8.31 -9.78
N ALA A 89 10.59 8.09 -10.52
CA ALA A 89 11.52 7.00 -10.24
C ALA A 89 12.16 7.15 -8.84
N HIS A 90 12.58 8.37 -8.50
CA HIS A 90 13.12 8.66 -7.17
C HIS A 90 12.09 8.46 -6.06
N ALA A 91 10.85 8.92 -6.27
CA ALA A 91 9.76 8.73 -5.33
C ALA A 91 9.42 7.25 -5.10
N LEU A 92 9.39 6.44 -6.16
CA LEU A 92 9.19 4.98 -6.06
C LEU A 92 10.31 4.29 -5.29
N TRP A 93 11.56 4.67 -5.56
CA TRP A 93 12.71 4.13 -4.84
C TRP A 93 12.66 4.47 -3.34
N GLN A 94 12.30 5.71 -3.01
CA GLN A 94 12.08 6.11 -1.63
C GLN A 94 10.94 5.32 -0.99
N GLU A 95 9.81 5.15 -1.68
CA GLU A 95 8.66 4.40 -1.16
C GLU A 95 9.02 2.94 -0.85
N GLN A 96 9.75 2.28 -1.76
CA GLN A 96 10.20 0.91 -1.55
C GLN A 96 11.09 0.79 -0.30
N LYS A 97 11.94 1.78 -0.04
CA LYS A 97 12.77 1.83 1.16
C LYS A 97 11.94 2.11 2.42
N GLN A 98 10.84 2.85 2.29
CA GLN A 98 9.95 3.21 3.39
C GLN A 98 8.92 2.12 3.73
N HIS A 99 8.81 1.05 2.94
CA HIS A 99 7.88 -0.07 3.16
C HIS A 99 7.80 -0.55 4.63
N PRO A 100 8.92 -0.79 5.36
CA PRO A 100 8.85 -1.22 6.76
C PRO A 100 8.18 -0.20 7.68
N TYR A 101 8.37 1.11 7.41
CA TYR A 101 7.74 2.19 8.16
C TYR A 101 6.24 2.26 7.88
N VAL A 102 5.83 2.01 6.64
CA VAL A 102 4.41 1.95 6.24
C VAL A 102 3.71 0.79 6.96
N VAL A 103 4.35 -0.38 7.03
CA VAL A 103 3.84 -1.53 7.79
C VAL A 103 3.79 -1.22 9.29
N MET A 104 4.84 -0.63 9.86
CA MET A 104 4.88 -0.27 11.28
C MET A 104 3.77 0.73 11.64
N ARG A 105 3.57 1.75 10.82
CA ARG A 105 2.49 2.74 11.00
C ARG A 105 1.11 2.06 10.98
N PHE A 106 0.89 1.11 10.07
CA PHE A 106 -0.34 0.34 10.02
C PHE A 106 -0.56 -0.50 11.29
N LEU A 107 0.48 -1.17 11.79
CA LEU A 107 0.38 -1.94 13.04
C LEU A 107 0.14 -1.04 14.26
N LEU A 108 0.78 0.12 14.33
CA LEU A 108 0.58 1.11 15.40
C LEU A 108 -0.83 1.69 15.41
N GLU A 109 -1.35 2.05 14.22
CA GLU A 109 -2.73 2.51 14.07
C GLU A 109 -3.71 1.43 14.56
N ARG A 110 -3.37 0.15 14.38
CA ARG A 110 -4.21 -0.96 14.81
C ARG A 110 -4.11 -1.26 16.31
N TYR A 111 -2.95 -1.03 16.91
CA TYR A 111 -2.73 -1.24 18.35
C TYR A 111 -3.29 -0.09 19.21
N TYR A 112 -3.03 1.16 18.82
CA TYR A 112 -3.45 2.35 19.58
C TYR A 112 -4.73 3.01 19.06
N GLY A 113 -5.13 2.75 17.81
CA GLY A 113 -6.26 3.40 17.19
C GLY A 113 -7.61 2.94 17.74
N ASN A 114 -8.63 3.73 17.44
CA ASN A 114 -9.98 3.45 17.90
C ASN A 114 -10.49 2.15 17.25
N LYS A 115 -10.94 1.19 18.07
CA LYS A 115 -11.44 -0.14 17.67
C LYS A 115 -12.82 -0.04 17.00
N GLY A 116 -12.91 0.76 15.94
CA GLY A 116 -14.13 0.92 15.15
C GLY A 116 -14.66 -0.43 14.68
N GLY A 117 -15.98 -0.52 14.49
CA GLY A 117 -16.69 -1.77 14.22
C GLY A 117 -16.05 -2.59 13.09
N TYR A 118 -15.34 -3.65 13.47
CA TYR A 118 -14.76 -4.59 12.52
C TYR A 118 -15.89 -5.25 11.73
N THR A 119 -15.87 -5.11 10.42
CA THR A 119 -16.97 -5.61 9.58
C THR A 119 -16.88 -7.12 9.34
N LYS A 120 -15.69 -7.72 9.45
CA LYS A 120 -15.44 -9.15 9.17
C LYS A 120 -14.34 -9.72 10.07
N LEU A 121 -14.53 -10.95 10.54
CA LEU A 121 -13.53 -11.76 11.22
C LEU A 121 -12.84 -12.68 10.19
N ARG A 122 -11.51 -12.71 10.17
CA ARG A 122 -10.72 -13.54 9.28
C ARG A 122 -9.73 -14.38 10.08
N THR A 123 -9.70 -15.66 9.79
CA THR A 123 -8.78 -16.59 10.45
C THR A 123 -7.46 -16.67 9.68
N ILE A 124 -6.34 -16.55 10.39
CA ILE A 124 -4.99 -16.75 9.87
C ILE A 124 -4.42 -17.99 10.55
N THR A 125 -4.20 -19.05 9.79
CA THR A 125 -3.49 -20.24 10.28
C THR A 125 -1.99 -20.03 10.09
N ALA A 126 -1.23 -20.24 11.16
CA ALA A 126 0.22 -20.11 11.19
C ALA A 126 0.82 -21.23 12.04
N PRO A 127 1.92 -21.87 11.60
CA PRO A 127 2.58 -22.88 12.40
C PRO A 127 3.32 -22.23 13.58
N ALA A 128 3.53 -22.98 14.66
CA ALA A 128 4.08 -22.46 15.91
C ALA A 128 5.53 -21.95 15.79
N ASP A 129 6.26 -22.34 14.76
CA ASP A 129 7.61 -21.90 14.42
C ASP A 129 7.64 -20.62 13.57
N GLU A 130 6.50 -20.19 13.00
CA GLU A 130 6.42 -18.94 12.25
C GLU A 130 6.67 -17.73 13.18
N ARG A 131 7.43 -16.74 12.71
CA ARG A 131 7.73 -15.53 13.50
C ARG A 131 6.48 -14.67 13.65
N ILE A 132 6.31 -14.06 14.82
CA ILE A 132 5.23 -13.11 15.10
C ILE A 132 5.17 -11.99 14.03
N SER A 133 6.33 -11.42 13.67
CA SER A 133 6.42 -10.40 12.62
C SER A 133 5.92 -10.85 11.25
N ALA A 134 6.12 -12.12 10.88
CA ALA A 134 5.64 -12.66 9.60
C ALA A 134 4.11 -12.82 9.60
N VAL A 135 3.54 -13.27 10.72
CA VAL A 135 2.08 -13.36 10.89
C VAL A 135 1.42 -11.98 10.85
N LEU A 136 2.01 -10.98 11.50
CA LEU A 136 1.52 -9.60 11.49
C LEU A 136 1.52 -8.97 10.09
N GLN A 137 2.47 -9.34 9.22
CA GLN A 137 2.49 -8.86 7.83
C GLN A 137 1.34 -9.40 6.97
N ARG A 138 0.68 -10.49 7.41
CA ARG A 138 -0.47 -11.10 6.74
C ARG A 138 -1.81 -10.44 7.11
N PHE A 139 -1.78 -9.39 7.94
CA PHE A 139 -2.99 -8.67 8.35
C PHE A 139 -3.60 -7.88 7.19
N TYR A 140 -4.93 -7.90 7.14
CA TYR A 140 -5.74 -7.17 6.17
C TYR A 140 -6.22 -5.85 6.77
N ARG A 141 -6.40 -4.85 5.90
CA ARG A 141 -7.00 -3.58 6.30
C ARG A 141 -8.51 -3.77 6.55
N GLY A 142 -9.02 -3.24 7.66
CA GLY A 142 -10.46 -3.19 7.97
C GLY A 142 -11.12 -4.51 8.41
N GLN A 143 -10.35 -5.56 8.70
CA GLN A 143 -10.86 -6.88 9.15
C GLN A 143 -10.25 -7.22 10.50
N LYS A 144 -10.96 -7.92 11.40
CA LYS A 144 -10.39 -8.47 12.65
C LYS A 144 -9.78 -9.84 12.37
N HIS A 145 -8.64 -10.15 12.99
CA HIS A 145 -7.94 -11.41 12.76
C HIS A 145 -8.00 -12.33 13.97
N ALA A 146 -8.27 -13.62 13.75
CA ALA A 146 -8.06 -14.68 14.73
C ALA A 146 -6.90 -15.55 14.24
N ILE A 147 -5.92 -15.81 15.10
CA ILE A 147 -4.71 -16.54 14.71
C ILE A 147 -4.80 -17.96 15.26
N ILE A 148 -4.90 -18.96 14.38
CA ILE A 148 -4.89 -20.37 14.78
C ILE A 148 -3.45 -20.87 14.69
N VAL A 149 -2.93 -21.33 15.83
CA VAL A 149 -1.57 -21.83 15.94
C VAL A 149 -1.56 -23.34 15.83
N VAL A 150 -0.83 -23.84 14.84
CA VAL A 150 -0.73 -25.27 14.53
C VAL A 150 0.67 -25.77 14.88
N ARG A 151 0.75 -26.91 15.55
CA ARG A 151 2.01 -27.61 15.82
C ARG A 151 1.84 -29.08 15.46
N ASP A 152 2.77 -29.64 14.68
CA ASP A 152 2.73 -31.04 14.24
C ASP A 152 1.39 -31.46 13.60
N GLY A 153 0.77 -30.55 12.85
CA GLY A 153 -0.50 -30.78 12.15
C GLY A 153 -1.75 -30.74 13.04
N ARG A 154 -1.64 -30.41 14.33
CA ARG A 154 -2.77 -30.25 15.25
C ARG A 154 -2.94 -28.80 15.69
N GLU A 155 -4.19 -28.36 15.73
CA GLU A 155 -4.56 -27.07 16.31
C GLU A 155 -4.26 -27.09 17.81
N ARG A 156 -3.46 -26.13 18.28
CA ARG A 156 -3.02 -26.06 19.68
C ARG A 156 -3.73 -24.94 20.44
N ALA A 157 -3.91 -23.79 19.80
CA ALA A 157 -4.57 -22.63 20.39
C ALA A 157 -5.05 -21.64 19.32
N THR A 158 -6.06 -20.85 19.67
CA THR A 158 -6.48 -19.65 18.94
C THR A 158 -6.10 -18.42 19.74
N LEU A 159 -5.33 -17.51 19.15
CA LEU A 159 -4.94 -16.22 19.72
C LEU A 159 -5.75 -15.08 19.10
N ASP A 160 -6.10 -14.07 19.89
CA ASP A 160 -6.71 -12.84 19.36
C ASP A 160 -5.62 -11.92 18.79
N GLU A 161 -6.01 -11.08 17.86
CA GLU A 161 -5.14 -10.09 17.25
C GLU A 161 -4.47 -9.17 18.28
N ASN A 162 -5.22 -8.80 19.33
CA ASN A 162 -4.74 -7.89 20.37
C ASN A 162 -3.59 -8.52 21.17
N GLU A 163 -3.63 -9.83 21.41
CA GLU A 163 -2.57 -10.55 22.13
C GLU A 163 -1.28 -10.55 21.30
N LEU A 164 -1.40 -10.81 19.99
CA LEU A 164 -0.26 -10.81 19.08
C LEU A 164 0.36 -9.40 18.92
N LEU A 165 -0.48 -8.36 18.82
CA LEU A 165 -0.02 -6.98 18.77
C LEU A 165 0.63 -6.55 20.08
N HIS A 166 0.07 -6.95 21.24
CA HIS A 166 0.65 -6.65 22.55
C HIS A 166 2.02 -7.32 22.71
N ALA A 167 2.16 -8.60 22.37
CA ALA A 167 3.45 -9.31 22.38
C ALA A 167 4.51 -8.63 21.49
N PHE A 168 4.09 -8.13 20.32
CA PHE A 168 4.99 -7.43 19.42
C PHE A 168 5.44 -6.06 19.95
N PHE A 169 4.52 -5.24 20.46
CA PHE A 169 4.80 -3.86 20.87
C PHE A 169 5.31 -3.73 22.31
N ALA A 170 4.68 -4.42 23.27
CA ALA A 170 5.00 -4.30 24.68
C ALA A 170 6.20 -5.19 25.06
N GLU A 171 6.22 -6.43 24.55
CA GLU A 171 7.24 -7.42 24.93
C GLU A 171 8.41 -7.47 23.94
N LYS A 172 8.35 -6.68 22.85
CA LYS A 172 9.37 -6.58 21.79
C LYS A 172 9.75 -7.94 21.18
N GLN A 173 8.82 -8.90 21.19
CA GLN A 173 9.04 -10.26 20.68
C GLN A 173 8.85 -10.36 19.15
N ALA A 174 9.50 -9.49 18.38
CA ALA A 174 9.31 -9.44 16.92
C ALA A 174 9.82 -10.69 16.17
N ASP A 175 10.91 -11.28 16.66
CA ASP A 175 11.56 -12.46 16.09
C ASP A 175 11.26 -13.75 16.85
N ALA A 176 10.44 -13.70 17.90
CA ALA A 176 10.06 -14.89 18.63
C ALA A 176 9.11 -15.78 17.80
N PRO A 177 9.21 -17.11 17.96
CA PRO A 177 8.27 -18.03 17.33
C PRO A 177 6.88 -17.85 17.95
N LEU A 178 5.83 -17.96 17.14
CA LEU A 178 4.44 -17.82 17.56
C LEU A 178 4.07 -18.74 18.72
N GLY A 179 4.69 -19.92 18.80
CA GLY A 179 4.51 -20.89 19.88
C GLY A 179 4.98 -20.43 21.25
N ALA A 180 5.82 -19.39 21.34
CA ALA A 180 6.28 -18.82 22.62
C ALA A 180 5.13 -18.16 23.41
N LEU A 181 4.05 -17.76 22.74
CA LEU A 181 2.88 -17.13 23.38
C LEU A 181 1.88 -18.15 23.96
N ILE A 182 2.10 -19.45 23.74
CA ILE A 182 1.18 -20.53 24.15
C ILE A 182 1.81 -21.38 25.28
N TYR A 183 2.85 -20.88 25.95
CA TYR A 183 3.53 -21.60 27.02
C TYR A 183 3.64 -20.76 28.29
#